data_AF-A0A7W6K5S9-F1
#
_entry.id   AF-A0A7W6K5S9-F1
#
_cell.length_a   1.000
_cell.length_b   1.000
_cell.length_c   1.000
_cell.angle_alpha   90.00
_cell.angle_beta   90.00
_cell.angle_gamma   90.00
#
_symmetry.space_group_name_H-M   'P 1'
#
loop_
_entity.id
_entity.type
_entity.pdbx_description
1 polymer ?
#
loop_
_entity_poly.entity_id
_entity_poly.type
_entity_poly.pdbx_seq_one_letter_code
_entity_poly.pdbx_strand_id
1 'polypeptide(L)'
;MFITDTRILRDRPEGLVVEFISETGAVATVQFQAPAGATDNRLLAAARALLVDFARARPQETLLLSSSELAARPSARTAHDVDMLEEELDEGLEDTFPASDPVSATSSTTAR
;
A
#
# COMPACT_ATOMS: atom_id res chain seq x y z
N MET A 1 11.58 1.44 16.66
CA MET A 1 10.92 1.49 15.34
C MET A 1 11.56 0.44 14.46
N PHE A 2 10.95 -0.74 14.43
CA PHE A 2 11.37 -1.86 13.60
C PHE A 2 10.39 -2.06 12.45
N ILE A 3 10.91 -2.49 11.29
CA ILE A 3 10.10 -2.90 10.15
C ILE A 3 9.70 -4.36 10.36
N THR A 4 8.41 -4.63 10.34
CA THR A 4 7.81 -5.94 10.58
C THR A 4 7.52 -6.69 9.28
N ASP A 5 7.10 -5.98 8.23
CA ASP A 5 6.79 -6.59 6.93
C ASP A 5 7.39 -5.77 5.78
N THR A 6 7.67 -6.44 4.66
CA THR A 6 8.17 -5.79 3.45
C THR A 6 7.54 -6.42 2.22
N ARG A 7 6.87 -5.59 1.40
CA ARG A 7 6.18 -6.04 0.19
C ARG A 7 6.78 -5.38 -1.03
N ILE A 8 6.96 -6.15 -2.10
CA ILE A 8 7.45 -5.66 -3.39
C ILE A 8 6.28 -5.75 -4.36
N LEU A 9 5.84 -4.59 -4.86
CA LEU A 9 4.80 -4.49 -5.88
C LEU A 9 5.46 -4.09 -7.21
N ARG A 10 5.28 -4.94 -8.22
CA ARG A 10 5.71 -4.70 -9.60
C ARG A 10 4.51 -4.31 -10.43
N ASP A 11 3.98 -3.12 -10.18
CA ASP A 11 2.78 -2.63 -10.88
C ASP A 11 3.07 -2.18 -12.32
N ARG A 12 4.34 -1.85 -12.63
CA ARG A 12 4.77 -1.49 -14.01
C ARG A 12 6.14 -2.07 -14.38
N PRO A 13 6.41 -2.27 -15.68
CA PRO A 13 7.68 -2.83 -16.15
C PRO A 13 8.91 -1.96 -15.79
N GLU A 14 8.73 -0.65 -15.64
CA GLU A 14 9.79 0.29 -15.24
C GLU A 14 9.73 0.68 -13.75
N GLY A 15 8.60 0.48 -13.06
CA GLY A 15 8.38 0.98 -11.70
C GLY A 15 8.39 -0.12 -10.66
N LEU A 16 9.25 0.00 -9.66
CA LEU A 16 9.18 -0.84 -8.47
C LEU A 16 8.68 -0.03 -7.28
N VAL A 17 7.71 -0.60 -6.58
CA VAL A 17 7.21 -0.08 -5.31
C VAL A 17 7.60 -1.06 -4.21
N VAL A 18 8.26 -0.55 -3.17
CA VAL A 18 8.56 -1.32 -1.96
C VAL A 18 7.84 -0.67 -0.79
N GLU A 19 6.98 -1.45 -0.13
CA GLU A 19 6.27 -1.02 1.06
C GLU A 19 6.93 -1.61 2.30
N PHE A 20 7.18 -0.76 3.29
CA PHE A 20 7.73 -1.12 4.58
C PHE A 20 6.69 -0.85 5.66
N ILE A 21 6.30 -1.88 6.39
CA ILE A 21 5.30 -1.76 7.46
C ILE A 21 6.03 -1.88 8.78
N SER A 22 5.84 -0.91 9.66
CA SER A 22 6.41 -0.91 11.00
C SER A 22 5.55 -1.65 12.03
N GLU A 23 6.13 -1.96 13.18
CA GLU A 23 5.43 -2.49 14.35
C GLU A 23 4.26 -1.62 14.83
N THR A 24 4.33 -0.32 14.57
CA THR A 24 3.29 0.66 14.95
C THR A 24 2.15 0.74 13.93
N GLY A 25 2.23 0.00 12.83
CA GLY A 25 1.28 0.08 11.71
C GLY A 25 1.57 1.22 10.72
N ALA A 26 2.56 2.09 10.99
CA ALA A 26 3.00 3.09 10.00
C ALA A 26 3.59 2.40 8.77
N VAL A 27 3.20 2.85 7.58
CA VAL A 27 3.63 2.33 6.28
C VAL A 27 4.48 3.39 5.57
N ALA A 28 5.65 2.99 5.10
CA ALA A 28 6.51 3.81 4.25
C ALA A 28 6.64 3.16 2.87
N THR A 29 6.31 3.92 1.82
CA THR A 29 6.36 3.44 0.44
C THR A 29 7.51 4.09 -0.29
N VAL A 30 8.39 3.27 -0.86
CA VAL A 30 9.55 3.72 -1.66
C VAL A 30 9.32 3.31 -3.11
N GLN A 31 9.13 4.30 -3.97
CA GLN A 31 8.97 4.10 -5.41
C GLN A 31 10.26 4.49 -6.13
N PHE A 32 10.74 3.64 -7.03
CA PHE A 32 11.91 3.95 -7.84
C PHE A 32 11.88 3.19 -9.16
N GLN A 33 12.55 3.77 -10.15
CA GLN A 33 12.69 3.14 -11.46
C GLN A 33 13.72 2.01 -11.38
N ALA A 34 13.28 0.78 -11.61
CA ALA A 34 14.16 -0.37 -11.58
C ALA A 34 14.94 -0.46 -12.90
N PRO A 35 16.27 -0.62 -12.88
CA PRO A 35 17.01 -0.91 -14.10
C PRO A 35 16.58 -2.28 -14.65
N ALA A 36 16.52 -2.39 -15.98
CA ALA A 36 16.09 -3.62 -16.65
C ALA A 36 16.93 -4.83 -16.17
N GLY A 37 16.24 -5.92 -15.80
CA GLY A 37 16.87 -7.15 -15.31
C GLY A 37 17.34 -7.12 -13.84
N ALA A 38 16.96 -6.11 -13.05
CA ALA A 38 17.26 -6.09 -11.63
C ALA A 38 16.56 -7.22 -10.85
N THR A 39 17.31 -7.86 -9.96
CA THR A 39 16.81 -8.90 -9.05
C THR A 39 16.15 -8.30 -7.82
N ASP A 40 15.18 -9.00 -7.22
CA ASP A 40 14.47 -8.54 -6.02
C ASP A 40 15.41 -8.15 -4.87
N ASN A 41 16.45 -8.95 -4.63
CA ASN A 41 17.43 -8.69 -3.57
C ASN A 41 18.18 -7.36 -3.77
N ARG A 42 18.56 -7.05 -5.03
CA ARG A 42 19.25 -5.80 -5.35
C ARG A 42 18.33 -4.61 -5.16
N LEU A 43 17.07 -4.76 -5.55
CA LEU A 43 16.06 -3.73 -5.43
C LEU A 43 15.71 -3.45 -3.96
N LEU A 44 15.52 -4.51 -3.17
CA LEU A 44 15.29 -4.41 -1.73
C LEU A 44 16.47 -3.73 -1.02
N ALA A 45 17.70 -4.07 -1.40
CA ALA A 45 18.90 -3.42 -0.86
C ALA A 45 18.93 -1.92 -1.21
N ALA A 46 18.58 -1.55 -2.43
CA ALA A 46 18.50 -0.16 -2.86
C ALA A 46 17.42 0.63 -2.09
N ALA A 47 16.23 0.05 -1.93
CA ALA A 47 15.14 0.65 -1.17
C ALA A 47 15.52 0.91 0.30
N ARG A 48 16.19 -0.07 0.94
CA ARG A 48 16.70 0.07 2.31
C ARG A 48 17.79 1.14 2.42
N ALA A 49 18.71 1.20 1.46
CA ALA A 49 19.76 2.21 1.44
C ALA A 49 19.18 3.63 1.38
N LEU A 50 18.21 3.86 0.47
CA LEU A 50 17.50 5.14 0.37
C LEU A 50 16.83 5.54 1.68
N LEU A 51 16.13 4.61 2.36
CA LEU A 51 15.53 4.89 3.66
C LEU A 51 16.56 5.32 4.72
N VAL A 52 17.72 4.65 4.75
CA VAL A 52 18.80 5.01 5.68
C VAL A 52 19.37 6.39 5.35
N ASP A 53 19.51 6.73 4.07
CA ASP A 53 20.01 8.03 3.64
C ASP A 53 19.01 9.14 3.97
N PHE A 54 17.72 8.93 3.75
CA PHE A 54 16.67 9.87 4.18
C PHE A 54 16.63 10.04 5.70
N ALA A 55 16.82 8.95 6.48
CA ALA A 55 16.87 9.03 7.93
C ALA A 55 18.12 9.78 8.45
N ARG A 56 19.22 9.78 7.68
CA ARG A 56 20.46 10.50 8.01
C ARG A 56 20.44 11.96 7.57
N ALA A 57 19.66 12.29 6.54
CA ALA A 57 19.48 13.65 6.09
C ALA A 57 18.94 14.50 7.25
N ARG A 58 19.72 15.49 7.70
CA ARG A 58 19.31 16.33 8.83
C ARG A 58 18.09 17.16 8.45
N PRO A 59 17.11 17.32 9.36
CA PRO A 59 15.82 17.92 9.04
C PRO A 59 15.88 19.41 8.69
N GLN A 60 17.02 20.10 8.82
CA GLN A 60 17.09 21.56 8.65
C GLN A 60 16.88 22.04 7.22
N GLU A 61 17.00 21.18 6.21
CA GLU A 61 16.76 21.53 4.80
C GLU A 61 15.43 20.97 4.25
N THR A 62 14.85 19.96 4.91
CA THR A 62 13.59 19.29 4.48
C THR A 62 12.34 19.75 5.24
N LEU A 63 12.49 20.44 6.38
CA LEU A 63 11.40 20.95 7.22
C LEU A 63 10.57 22.10 6.62
N LEU A 64 10.80 22.47 5.35
CA LEU A 64 9.88 23.37 4.63
C LEU A 64 8.63 22.65 4.12
N LEU A 65 8.59 21.31 4.16
CA LEU A 65 7.33 20.57 4.06
C LEU A 65 6.72 20.52 5.45
N SER A 66 5.74 21.39 5.66
CA SER A 66 4.97 21.51 6.89
C SER A 66 4.59 20.11 7.40
N SER A 67 4.74 19.84 8.69
CA SER A 67 4.29 18.60 9.34
C SER A 67 2.82 18.24 9.09
N SER A 68 2.04 19.18 8.54
CA SER A 68 0.68 19.00 8.05
C SER A 68 0.56 18.21 6.73
N GLU A 69 1.60 18.17 5.89
CA GLU A 69 1.57 17.48 4.57
C GLU A 69 2.10 16.04 4.66
N LEU A 70 2.90 15.74 5.68
CA LEU A 70 3.40 14.38 5.96
C LEU A 70 2.47 13.56 6.88
N ALA A 71 1.40 14.17 7.38
CA ALA A 71 0.35 13.45 8.08
C ALA A 71 -0.45 12.65 7.05
N ALA A 72 -0.22 11.34 7.00
CA ALA A 72 -1.09 10.41 6.30
C ALA A 72 -2.53 10.77 6.70
N ARG A 73 -3.37 11.15 5.71
CA ARG A 73 -4.75 11.54 5.98
C ARG A 73 -5.41 10.39 6.75
N PRO A 74 -5.90 10.61 7.98
CA PRO A 74 -6.57 9.56 8.72
C PRO A 74 -7.76 9.09 7.88
N SER A 75 -7.95 7.77 7.76
CA SER A 75 -9.16 7.20 7.13
C SER A 75 -10.41 7.84 7.75
N ALA A 76 -11.49 8.01 6.99
CA ALA A 76 -12.75 8.58 7.47
C ALA A 76 -13.20 7.97 8.81
N ARG A 77 -13.00 6.65 8.99
CA ARG A 77 -13.25 5.93 10.26
C ARG A 77 -12.42 6.44 11.43
N THR A 78 -11.15 6.78 11.21
CA THR A 78 -10.24 7.34 12.22
C THR A 78 -10.44 8.84 12.41
N ALA A 79 -10.85 9.54 11.35
CA ALA A 79 -11.17 10.96 11.38
C ALA A 79 -12.56 11.25 11.98
N HIS A 80 -13.39 10.21 12.18
CA HIS A 80 -14.81 10.32 12.54
C HIS A 80 -15.61 11.21 11.57
N ASP A 81 -15.19 11.22 10.31
CA ASP A 81 -15.88 11.94 9.25
C ASP A 81 -16.93 11.00 8.65
N VAL A 82 -18.19 11.24 9.02
CA VAL A 82 -19.32 10.37 8.68
C VAL A 82 -19.68 10.51 7.21
N ASP A 83 -19.63 11.72 6.67
CA ASP A 83 -20.01 12.00 5.28
C ASP A 83 -19.03 11.30 4.32
N MET A 84 -17.72 11.42 4.59
CA MET A 84 -16.68 10.71 3.83
C MET A 84 -16.77 9.18 3.98
N LEU A 85 -17.17 8.69 5.16
CA LEU A 85 -17.33 7.25 5.40
C LEU A 85 -18.51 6.68 4.59
N GLU A 86 -19.62 7.41 4.48
CA GLU A 86 -20.78 7.00 3.70
C GLU A 86 -20.44 6.93 2.19
N GLU A 87 -19.70 7.91 1.66
CA GLU A 87 -19.24 7.89 0.27
C GLU A 87 -18.33 6.69 -0.03
N GLU A 88 -17.36 6.39 0.84
CA GLU A 88 -16.46 5.22 0.70
C GLU A 88 -17.21 3.88 0.78
N LEU A 89 -18.27 3.81 1.59
CA LEU A 89 -19.11 2.62 1.73
C LEU A 89 -19.96 2.38 0.48
N ASP A 90 -20.54 3.44 -0.08
CA ASP A 90 -21.36 3.35 -1.29
C ASP A 90 -20.51 2.93 -2.50
N GLU A 91 -19.32 3.51 -2.70
CA GLU A 91 -18.40 3.12 -3.78
C GLU A 91 -17.98 1.63 -3.68
N GLY A 92 -17.75 1.11 -2.47
CA GLY A 92 -17.43 -0.31 -2.26
C GLY A 92 -18.61 -1.26 -2.47
N LEU A 93 -19.84 -0.78 -2.28
CA LEU A 93 -21.07 -1.54 -2.51
C LEU A 93 -21.49 -1.54 -3.99
N GLU A 94 -21.08 -0.53 -4.76
CA GLU A 94 -21.35 -0.43 -6.20
C GLU A 94 -20.72 -1.59 -7.01
N ASP A 95 -19.56 -2.11 -6.57
CA ASP A 95 -18.83 -3.18 -7.26
C ASP A 95 -19.13 -4.61 -6.71
N THR A 96 -19.97 -4.74 -5.68
CA THR A 96 -20.13 -5.99 -4.89
C THR A 96 -21.38 -6.81 -5.21
N PHE A 97 -22.24 -6.39 -6.14
CA PHE A 97 -23.42 -7.20 -6.49
C PHE A 97 -23.52 -7.48 -7.98
N PRO A 98 -23.00 -8.62 -8.48
CA PRO A 98 -23.67 -9.26 -9.61
C PRO A 98 -25.14 -9.39 -9.22
N ALA A 99 -26.06 -8.93 -10.08
CA ALA A 99 -27.50 -8.84 -9.80
C ALA A 99 -28.20 -10.19 -9.51
N SER A 100 -27.47 -11.25 -9.19
CA SER A 100 -27.95 -12.56 -8.75
C SER A 100 -26.80 -13.25 -8.03
N ASP A 101 -27.02 -13.79 -6.83
CA ASP A 101 -26.11 -14.75 -6.20
C ASP A 101 -25.58 -15.74 -7.26
N PRO A 102 -24.28 -16.11 -7.24
CA PRO A 102 -23.78 -17.12 -8.18
C PRO A 102 -24.69 -18.34 -8.12
N VAL A 103 -25.13 -18.82 -9.28
CA VAL A 103 -25.97 -20.02 -9.37
C VAL A 103 -25.29 -21.15 -8.59
N SER A 104 -25.96 -21.65 -7.56
CA SER A 104 -25.41 -22.73 -6.73
C SER A 104 -25.11 -23.93 -7.63
N ALA A 105 -23.85 -24.35 -7.69
CA ALA A 105 -23.45 -25.54 -8.42
C ALA A 105 -23.99 -26.78 -7.69
N THR A 106 -25.17 -27.26 -8.06
CA THR A 106 -25.62 -28.62 -7.69
C THR A 106 -24.78 -29.60 -8.51
N SER A 107 -23.65 -30.03 -7.97
CA SER A 107 -22.87 -31.15 -8.53
C SER A 107 -23.69 -32.43 -8.38
N SER A 108 -24.48 -32.77 -9.40
CA SER A 108 -25.07 -34.08 -9.53
C SER A 108 -23.95 -35.09 -9.77
N THR A 109 -23.54 -35.79 -8.70
CA THR A 109 -22.69 -36.96 -8.79
C THR A 109 -23.48 -38.08 -9.49
N THR A 110 -23.32 -38.18 -10.81
CA THR A 110 -23.78 -39.37 -11.53
C THR A 110 -22.74 -40.46 -11.29
N ALA A 111 -23.06 -41.39 -10.39
CA ALA A 111 -22.29 -42.60 -10.17
C ALA A 111 -22.17 -43.39 -11.49
N ARG A 112 -20.96 -43.81 -11.82
CA ARG A 112 -20.70 -44.86 -12.80
C ARG A 112 -19.70 -45.85 -12.23
#